data_AF-A0AAD3HLE6-F1
#
_entry.id   AF-A0AAD3HLE6-F1
#
_cell.length_a   1.000
_cell.length_b   1.000
_cell.length_c   1.000
_cell.angle_alpha   90.00
_cell.angle_beta   90.00
_cell.angle_gamma   90.00
#
_symmetry.space_group_name_H-M   'P 1'
#
loop_
_entity.id
_entity.type
_entity.pdbx_description
1 polymer ?
#
loop_
_entity_poly.entity_id
_entity_poly.type
_entity_poly.pdbx_seq_one_letter_code
_entity_poly.pdbx_strand_id
1 'polypeptide(L)'
;CRQRHLATPISARLASLEPTPAFNAGPTPPPPRTVTEAIRQARNSLRLFRESTAAETSASAPNGNTNSITNGKPNDGTAHPNDDGTADTAASNWPRRLIIELPMPSQRVGFLGRGSPPTDLVSLTDEADYPGGELQRFRVVRGLVEQLLEGYDSRFLGFLEDGADGVGLWSAGPHMSCVANVSTATVPSLLKLLDGGYGGRVRSPGHCLVAVNPQWTDAGSVGQPWQWRLRRRAAAALHPPAWTTLYCCRVVRGSGRGGGRGSCGVLHRAWPHRWALYPAATPDARCLGDCVLATPELPAQQLVLTRLNEARPEMRKKAKEMGLDEPGWF
;
A
#
# COMPACT_ATOMS: atom_id res chain seq x y z
N CYS A 1 -18.71 41.93 35.37
CA CYS A 1 -17.63 41.70 34.37
C CYS A 1 -16.95 40.36 34.58
N ARG A 2 -17.38 39.33 33.83
CA ARG A 2 -16.55 38.20 33.33
C ARG A 2 -17.48 37.32 32.50
N GLN A 3 -17.49 37.58 31.19
CA GLN A 3 -18.29 36.86 30.20
C GLN A 3 -17.82 35.41 30.10
N ARG A 4 -18.79 34.50 30.12
CA ARG A 4 -18.63 33.08 29.79
C ARG A 4 -18.50 32.97 28.26
N HIS A 5 -17.35 32.55 27.76
CA HIS A 5 -17.21 32.17 26.36
C HIS A 5 -17.85 30.80 26.13
N LEU A 6 -18.99 30.82 25.45
CA LEU A 6 -19.65 29.66 24.88
C LEU A 6 -18.79 29.13 23.72
N ALA A 7 -18.38 27.85 23.83
CA ALA A 7 -17.79 27.12 22.72
C ALA A 7 -18.86 26.86 21.66
N THR A 8 -18.64 27.36 20.44
CA THR A 8 -19.42 27.02 19.25
C THR A 8 -18.78 25.82 18.53
N PRO A 9 -19.58 24.90 17.97
CA PRO A 9 -19.09 23.67 17.38
C PRO A 9 -18.52 23.90 15.98
N ILE A 10 -17.42 23.23 15.67
CA ILE A 10 -16.84 23.15 14.32
C ILE A 10 -17.81 22.35 13.45
N SER A 11 -18.66 23.08 12.71
CA SER A 11 -19.53 22.51 11.69
C SER A 11 -18.72 21.91 10.54
N ALA A 12 -19.18 20.74 10.13
CA ALA A 12 -18.70 19.95 9.02
C ALA A 12 -18.57 20.76 7.73
N ARG A 13 -17.35 20.83 7.18
CA ARG A 13 -17.15 20.98 5.75
C ARG A 13 -17.28 19.60 5.12
N LEU A 14 -18.51 19.26 4.73
CA LEU A 14 -18.76 18.29 3.66
C LEU A 14 -18.10 18.86 2.40
N ALA A 15 -16.88 18.41 2.12
CA ALA A 15 -16.29 18.59 0.81
C ALA A 15 -17.13 17.79 -0.18
N SER A 16 -17.66 18.50 -1.18
CA SER A 16 -18.28 17.95 -2.37
C SER A 16 -17.36 16.88 -2.97
N LEU A 17 -17.78 15.62 -2.89
CA LEU A 17 -17.14 14.52 -3.61
C LEU A 17 -17.46 14.72 -5.10
N GLU A 18 -16.54 15.34 -5.82
CA GLU A 18 -16.54 15.17 -7.27
C GLU A 18 -16.36 13.69 -7.60
N PRO A 19 -17.16 13.13 -8.53
CA PRO A 19 -17.03 11.74 -8.90
C PRO A 19 -15.67 11.53 -9.56
N THR A 20 -14.79 10.81 -8.87
CA THR A 20 -13.57 10.25 -9.44
C THR A 20 -13.95 9.57 -10.76
N PRO A 21 -13.22 9.81 -11.87
CA PRO A 21 -13.58 9.23 -13.16
C PRO A 21 -13.79 7.73 -13.01
N ALA A 22 -14.93 7.25 -13.49
CA ALA A 22 -15.30 5.85 -13.45
C ALA A 22 -14.17 5.04 -14.11
N PHE A 23 -13.33 4.42 -13.29
CA PHE A 23 -12.30 3.51 -13.79
C PHE A 23 -13.02 2.35 -14.47
N ASN A 24 -13.01 2.33 -15.80
CA ASN A 24 -13.38 1.18 -16.64
C ASN A 24 -12.37 0.03 -16.49
N ALA A 25 -11.91 -0.22 -15.27
CA ALA A 25 -11.25 -1.45 -14.93
C ALA A 25 -12.33 -2.54 -14.99
N GLY A 26 -12.07 -3.63 -15.71
CA GLY A 26 -12.98 -4.78 -15.76
C GLY A 26 -13.29 -5.37 -14.37
N PRO A 27 -13.95 -6.53 -14.29
CA PRO A 27 -14.29 -7.14 -13.01
C PRO A 27 -13.05 -7.28 -12.12
N THR A 28 -13.17 -6.88 -10.86
CA THR A 28 -12.10 -7.01 -9.86
C THR A 28 -11.67 -8.49 -9.80
N PRO A 29 -10.37 -8.80 -9.90
CA PRO A 29 -9.91 -10.18 -9.79
C PRO A 29 -10.31 -10.75 -8.42
N PRO A 30 -10.61 -12.05 -8.33
CA PRO A 30 -10.90 -12.66 -7.05
C PRO A 30 -9.69 -12.51 -6.10
N PRO A 31 -9.94 -12.46 -4.78
CA PRO A 31 -8.87 -12.40 -3.80
C PRO A 31 -8.02 -13.67 -3.93
N PRO A 32 -6.68 -13.54 -3.97
CA PRO A 32 -5.81 -14.69 -4.12
C PRO A 32 -5.89 -15.55 -2.87
N ARG A 33 -5.84 -16.87 -3.07
CA ARG A 33 -5.84 -17.82 -1.95
C ARG A 33 -4.44 -18.20 -1.51
N THR A 34 -3.46 -18.05 -2.41
CA THR A 34 -2.06 -18.39 -2.12
C THR A 34 -1.13 -17.18 -2.24
N VAL A 35 0.04 -17.25 -1.60
CA VAL A 35 1.09 -16.24 -1.66
C VAL A 35 1.63 -16.17 -3.08
N THR A 36 1.85 -17.31 -3.75
CA THR A 36 2.23 -17.35 -5.17
C THR A 36 1.22 -16.61 -6.06
N GLU A 37 -0.07 -16.83 -5.86
CA GLU A 37 -1.12 -16.13 -6.63
C GLU A 37 -1.11 -14.62 -6.32
N ALA A 38 -0.92 -14.25 -5.06
CA ALA A 38 -0.82 -12.86 -4.64
C ALA A 38 0.37 -12.14 -5.30
N ILE A 39 1.54 -12.78 -5.39
CA ILE A 39 2.71 -12.23 -6.09
C ILE A 39 2.39 -12.03 -7.57
N ARG A 40 1.76 -13.01 -8.22
CA ARG A 40 1.36 -12.90 -9.64
C ARG A 40 0.41 -11.73 -9.87
N GLN A 41 -0.59 -11.55 -9.00
CA GLN A 41 -1.51 -10.41 -9.08
C GLN A 41 -0.78 -9.09 -8.85
N ALA A 42 0.10 -9.00 -7.84
CA ALA A 42 0.90 -7.81 -7.55
C ALA A 42 1.81 -7.40 -8.71
N ARG A 43 2.47 -8.37 -9.35
CA ARG A 43 3.30 -8.16 -10.54
C ARG A 43 2.47 -7.61 -11.70
N ASN A 44 1.27 -8.15 -11.90
CA ASN A 44 0.36 -7.64 -12.93
C ASN A 44 -0.08 -6.21 -12.64
N SER A 45 -0.44 -5.87 -11.40
CA SER A 45 -0.77 -4.50 -11.01
C SER A 45 0.40 -3.54 -11.22
N LEU A 46 1.63 -3.95 -10.87
CA LEU A 46 2.83 -3.15 -11.10
C LEU A 46 3.10 -2.93 -12.60
N ARG A 47 2.92 -3.96 -13.42
CA ARG A 47 3.04 -3.86 -14.88
C ARG A 47 2.01 -2.89 -15.47
N LEU A 48 0.73 -3.09 -15.16
CA LEU A 48 -0.36 -2.26 -15.68
C LEU A 48 -0.18 -0.79 -15.28
N PHE A 49 0.27 -0.53 -14.04
CA PHE A 49 0.55 0.82 -13.58
C PHE A 49 1.70 1.49 -14.37
N ARG A 50 2.74 0.73 -14.70
CA ARG A 50 3.85 1.24 -15.54
C ARG A 50 3.39 1.55 -16.96
N GLU A 51 2.59 0.66 -17.54
CA GLU A 51 2.02 0.85 -18.89
C GLU A 51 1.12 2.09 -18.93
N SER A 52 0.27 2.30 -17.93
CA SER A 52 -0.58 3.50 -17.84
C SER A 52 0.26 4.77 -17.67
N THR A 53 1.29 4.73 -16.81
CA THR A 53 2.21 5.86 -16.60
C THR A 53 2.98 6.22 -17.87
N ALA A 54 3.42 5.22 -18.64
CA ALA A 54 4.10 5.43 -19.91
C ALA A 54 3.16 6.03 -20.97
N ALA A 55 1.90 5.57 -21.00
CA ALA A 55 0.87 6.13 -21.87
C ALA A 55 0.54 7.60 -21.53
N GLU A 56 0.40 7.94 -20.24
CA GLU A 56 0.21 9.32 -19.76
C GLU A 56 1.35 10.25 -20.22
N THR A 57 2.60 9.76 -20.13
CA THR A 57 3.79 10.52 -20.51
C THR A 57 3.84 10.72 -22.03
N SER A 58 3.48 9.69 -22.80
CA SER A 58 3.45 9.73 -24.27
C SER A 58 2.33 10.65 -24.79
N ALA A 59 1.17 10.66 -24.14
CA ALA A 59 0.06 11.54 -24.48
C ALA A 59 0.31 13.02 -24.11
N SER A 60 1.17 13.27 -23.11
CA SER A 60 1.54 14.62 -22.66
C SER A 60 2.72 15.22 -23.43
N ALA A 61 3.36 14.47 -24.34
CA ALA A 61 4.40 15.01 -25.20
C ALA A 61 3.76 15.95 -26.24
N PRO A 62 4.19 17.23 -26.33
CA PRO A 62 3.59 18.16 -27.28
C PRO A 62 3.83 17.66 -28.71
N ASN A 63 2.77 17.63 -29.51
CA ASN A 63 2.82 17.48 -30.96
C ASN A 63 3.65 18.63 -31.56
N GLY A 64 4.96 18.50 -31.52
CA GLY A 64 5.89 19.37 -32.22
C GLY A 64 5.94 18.99 -33.70
N ASN A 65 4.97 19.48 -34.49
CA ASN A 65 5.19 20.04 -35.83
C ASN A 65 3.90 20.22 -36.62
N THR A 66 3.55 21.49 -36.90
CA THR A 66 3.32 21.94 -38.29
C THR A 66 3.48 23.47 -38.40
N ASN A 67 4.59 23.87 -39.04
CA ASN A 67 4.88 25.07 -39.84
C ASN A 67 4.02 26.34 -39.69
N SER A 68 4.70 27.47 -39.42
CA SER A 68 4.49 28.72 -40.15
C SER A 68 5.73 29.63 -40.01
N ILE A 69 6.60 29.57 -41.02
CA ILE A 69 7.58 30.61 -41.31
C ILE A 69 6.80 31.82 -41.82
N THR A 70 6.76 32.92 -41.06
CA THR A 70 6.61 34.27 -41.64
C THR A 70 7.28 35.31 -40.75
N ASN A 71 8.16 36.06 -41.38
CA ASN A 71 8.89 37.23 -40.91
C ASN A 71 8.02 38.32 -40.26
N GLY A 72 8.61 39.10 -39.33
CA GLY A 72 8.46 40.56 -39.36
C GLY A 72 8.12 41.29 -38.06
N LYS A 73 9.15 41.94 -37.49
CA LYS A 73 9.16 43.19 -36.70
C LYS A 73 8.62 43.21 -35.23
N PRO A 74 9.31 43.95 -34.32
CA PRO A 74 8.85 44.16 -32.96
C PRO A 74 7.95 45.39 -32.88
N ASN A 75 6.90 45.34 -32.06
CA ASN A 75 6.19 46.53 -31.62
C ASN A 75 5.86 46.43 -30.12
N ASP A 76 6.14 47.54 -29.45
CA ASP A 76 5.93 47.82 -28.03
C ASP A 76 4.45 47.81 -27.63
N GLY A 77 4.20 47.55 -26.33
CA GLY A 77 3.12 48.21 -25.58
C GLY A 77 1.96 47.35 -25.09
N THR A 78 2.03 46.98 -23.80
CA THR A 78 0.92 46.97 -22.80
C THR A 78 -0.41 46.26 -23.11
N ALA A 79 -0.73 45.19 -22.35
CA ALA A 79 -1.87 45.15 -21.40
C ALA A 79 -2.15 43.75 -20.81
N HIS A 80 -2.42 43.75 -19.49
CA HIS A 80 -3.23 42.86 -18.63
C HIS A 80 -2.98 41.34 -18.48
N PRO A 81 -2.92 40.84 -17.22
CA PRO A 81 -2.96 39.41 -16.91
C PRO A 81 -4.41 38.98 -16.61
N ASN A 82 -4.99 38.13 -17.44
CA ASN A 82 -6.16 37.31 -17.11
C ASN A 82 -6.08 36.00 -17.90
N ASP A 83 -5.81 34.91 -17.18
CA ASP A 83 -6.14 33.51 -17.51
C ASP A 83 -5.80 32.73 -16.22
N ASP A 84 -6.72 32.49 -15.30
CA ASP A 84 -7.81 31.51 -15.34
C ASP A 84 -7.40 30.13 -15.89
N GLY A 85 -7.35 29.15 -14.99
CA GLY A 85 -7.81 27.80 -15.30
C GLY A 85 -6.84 26.79 -15.94
N THR A 86 -5.64 26.58 -15.38
CA THR A 86 -4.90 25.31 -15.59
C THR A 86 -4.38 24.75 -14.28
N ALA A 87 -5.30 24.32 -13.42
CA ALA A 87 -5.00 23.40 -12.32
C ALA A 87 -5.45 22.00 -12.74
N ASP A 88 -4.66 21.29 -13.57
CA ASP A 88 -4.71 19.81 -13.61
C ASP A 88 -3.59 19.07 -14.36
N THR A 89 -2.54 19.75 -14.84
CA THR A 89 -1.37 19.09 -15.47
C THR A 89 -0.16 18.92 -14.54
N ALA A 90 -0.30 19.20 -13.24
CA ALA A 90 0.81 19.13 -12.26
C ALA A 90 1.11 17.72 -11.71
N ALA A 91 0.34 16.69 -12.10
CA ALA A 91 0.50 15.33 -11.59
C ALA A 91 1.77 14.60 -12.11
N SER A 92 2.50 15.17 -13.08
CA SER A 92 3.65 14.50 -13.74
C SER A 92 5.02 14.76 -13.10
N ASN A 93 5.14 15.64 -12.09
CA ASN A 93 6.45 16.19 -11.70
C ASN A 93 7.07 15.65 -10.40
N TRP A 94 6.41 14.73 -9.70
CA TRP A 94 6.93 14.18 -8.43
C TRP A 94 7.28 12.70 -8.54
N PRO A 95 8.37 12.25 -7.87
CA PRO A 95 8.71 10.84 -7.81
C PRO A 95 7.52 10.04 -7.29
N ARG A 96 7.07 9.07 -8.08
CA ARG A 96 5.91 8.25 -7.73
C ARG A 96 6.30 7.32 -6.59
N ARG A 97 5.48 7.27 -5.53
CA ARG A 97 5.70 6.36 -4.39
C ARG A 97 4.55 5.41 -4.25
N LEU A 98 4.87 4.13 -4.19
CA LEU A 98 3.92 3.04 -4.29
C LEU A 98 4.05 2.11 -3.10
N ILE A 99 2.92 1.51 -2.68
CA ILE A 99 2.89 0.47 -1.66
C ILE A 99 2.41 -0.84 -2.28
N ILE A 100 3.11 -1.93 -1.95
CA ILE A 100 2.70 -3.30 -2.25
C ILE A 100 2.72 -4.08 -0.93
N GLU A 101 1.56 -4.51 -0.47
CA GLU A 101 1.40 -5.39 0.69
C GLU A 101 1.13 -6.83 0.22
N LEU A 102 2.17 -7.67 0.27
CA LEU A 102 2.12 -9.09 -0.01
C LEU A 102 1.82 -9.89 1.27
N PRO A 103 1.00 -10.95 1.16
CA PRO A 103 0.79 -11.85 2.27
C PRO A 103 2.10 -12.56 2.60
N MET A 104 2.45 -12.57 3.87
CA MET A 104 3.66 -13.21 4.35
C MET A 104 3.38 -14.69 4.65
N PRO A 105 4.20 -15.66 4.19
CA PRO A 105 4.00 -17.06 4.53
C PRO A 105 4.34 -17.31 6.00
N SER A 106 3.39 -17.89 6.75
CA SER A 106 3.62 -18.24 8.15
C SER A 106 4.83 -19.17 8.30
N GLN A 107 5.75 -18.84 9.20
CA GLN A 107 6.92 -19.66 9.50
C GLN A 107 6.72 -20.50 10.76
N ARG A 108 5.46 -20.79 11.15
CA ARG A 108 5.15 -21.72 12.25
C ARG A 108 5.57 -23.14 11.89
N VAL A 109 6.85 -23.42 12.05
CA VAL A 109 7.34 -24.78 12.29
C VAL A 109 6.96 -25.13 13.73
N GLY A 110 6.30 -26.28 13.94
CA GLY A 110 5.98 -26.73 15.28
C GLY A 110 7.22 -26.74 16.17
N PHE A 111 7.06 -26.35 17.43
CA PHE A 111 8.11 -26.17 18.47
C PHE A 111 9.08 -27.36 18.64
N LEU A 112 8.79 -28.52 18.03
CA LEU A 112 9.61 -29.73 18.03
C LEU A 112 10.09 -30.16 16.63
N GLY A 113 10.13 -29.25 15.65
CA GLY A 113 10.49 -29.58 14.26
C GLY A 113 9.44 -30.41 13.51
N ARG A 114 8.32 -30.77 14.17
CA ARG A 114 7.12 -31.34 13.55
C ARG A 114 6.14 -30.21 13.22
N GLY A 115 6.48 -29.41 12.23
CA GLY A 115 5.53 -28.50 11.57
C GLY A 115 5.06 -29.10 10.26
N SER A 116 3.78 -28.88 9.90
CA SER A 116 3.42 -29.00 8.49
C SER A 116 4.28 -28.02 7.69
N PRO A 117 4.70 -28.36 6.45
CA PRO A 117 5.47 -27.45 5.62
C PRO A 117 4.73 -26.10 5.51
N PRO A 118 5.46 -24.98 5.37
CA PRO A 118 4.83 -23.68 5.21
C PRO A 118 3.83 -23.78 4.05
N THR A 119 2.55 -23.63 4.37
CA THR A 119 1.50 -23.65 3.37
C THR A 119 1.63 -22.37 2.55
N ASP A 120 1.60 -22.49 1.21
CA ASP A 120 1.52 -21.32 0.30
C ASP A 120 0.20 -20.53 0.49
N LEU A 121 -0.63 -20.88 1.46
CA LEU A 121 -1.91 -20.25 1.73
C LEU A 121 -1.74 -18.85 2.33
N VAL A 122 -2.57 -17.90 1.88
CA VAL A 122 -2.70 -16.60 2.53
C VAL A 122 -3.35 -16.79 3.90
N SER A 123 -2.59 -16.58 4.97
CA SER A 123 -3.03 -16.75 6.34
C SER A 123 -2.82 -15.48 7.16
N LEU A 124 -3.50 -15.40 8.31
CA LEU A 124 -3.16 -14.42 9.33
C LEU A 124 -1.74 -14.67 9.80
N THR A 125 -0.91 -13.63 9.76
CA THR A 125 0.45 -13.66 10.30
C THR A 125 0.58 -12.75 11.49
N ASP A 126 1.18 -13.26 12.56
CA ASP A 126 1.51 -12.52 13.76
C ASP A 126 3.03 -12.31 13.85
N GLU A 127 3.50 -11.33 14.63
CA GLU A 127 4.94 -11.13 14.88
C GLU A 127 5.61 -12.38 15.46
N ALA A 128 4.88 -13.14 16.27
CA ALA A 128 5.32 -14.42 16.85
C ALA A 128 5.64 -15.49 15.79
N ASP A 129 5.19 -15.31 14.54
CA ASP A 129 5.55 -16.22 13.44
C ASP A 129 7.01 -16.05 13.00
N TYR A 130 7.68 -14.98 13.42
CA TYR A 130 9.08 -14.69 13.09
C TYR A 130 9.90 -14.54 14.38
N PRO A 131 10.16 -15.64 15.13
CA PRO A 131 10.87 -15.58 16.42
C PRO A 131 12.31 -15.06 16.30
N GLY A 132 12.92 -15.12 15.12
CA GLY A 132 14.20 -14.50 14.78
C GLY A 132 14.10 -13.00 14.45
N GLY A 133 12.96 -12.37 14.72
CA GLY A 133 12.73 -10.93 14.56
C GLY A 133 12.78 -10.44 13.11
N GLU A 134 13.15 -9.17 12.94
CA GLU A 134 13.18 -8.48 11.65
C GLU A 134 14.10 -9.15 10.62
N LEU A 135 15.19 -9.78 11.06
CA LEU A 135 16.14 -10.44 10.17
C LEU A 135 15.54 -11.72 9.56
N GLN A 136 14.82 -12.52 10.37
CA GLN A 136 14.08 -13.68 9.85
C GLN A 136 12.96 -13.23 8.91
N ARG A 137 12.21 -12.20 9.31
CA ARG A 137 11.14 -11.62 8.49
C ARG A 137 11.68 -11.11 7.15
N PHE A 138 12.80 -10.40 7.16
CA PHE A 138 13.45 -9.90 5.95
C PHE A 138 13.84 -11.03 5.00
N ARG A 139 14.37 -12.15 5.48
CA ARG A 139 14.71 -13.30 4.61
C ARG A 139 13.50 -13.80 3.83
N VAL A 140 12.33 -13.82 4.48
CA VAL A 140 11.06 -14.18 3.83
C VAL A 140 10.63 -13.10 2.84
N VAL A 141 10.59 -11.83 3.27
CA VAL A 141 10.22 -10.69 2.40
C VAL A 141 11.13 -10.62 1.17
N ARG A 142 12.43 -10.85 1.33
CA ARG A 142 13.41 -10.85 0.25
C ARG A 142 13.04 -11.84 -0.85
N GLY A 143 12.70 -13.07 -0.49
CA GLY A 143 12.24 -14.06 -1.47
C GLY A 143 10.98 -13.61 -2.22
N LEU A 144 10.04 -12.96 -1.53
CA LEU A 144 8.83 -12.40 -2.14
C LEU A 144 9.15 -11.23 -3.08
N VAL A 145 10.07 -10.35 -2.71
CA VAL A 145 10.51 -9.21 -3.54
C VAL A 145 11.24 -9.68 -4.79
N GLU A 146 12.14 -10.66 -4.66
CA GLU A 146 12.84 -11.24 -5.80
C GLU A 146 11.86 -11.89 -6.79
N GLN A 147 10.84 -12.60 -6.29
CA GLN A 147 9.76 -13.10 -7.13
C GLN A 147 8.88 -11.98 -7.70
N LEU A 148 8.54 -10.93 -6.94
CA LEU A 148 7.77 -9.80 -7.45
C LEU A 148 8.48 -9.11 -8.63
N LEU A 149 9.80 -8.98 -8.54
CA LEU A 149 10.66 -8.31 -9.53
C LEU A 149 11.18 -9.25 -10.64
N GLU A 150 10.73 -10.51 -10.67
CA GLU A 150 11.07 -11.43 -11.75
C GLU A 150 10.63 -10.88 -13.11
N GLY A 151 11.54 -10.89 -14.08
CA GLY A 151 11.36 -10.29 -15.41
C GLY A 151 11.75 -8.81 -15.49
N TYR A 152 12.13 -8.19 -14.37
CA TYR A 152 12.76 -6.87 -14.35
C TYR A 152 14.28 -7.05 -14.27
N ASP A 153 15.05 -6.09 -14.82
CA ASP A 153 16.50 -5.98 -14.60
C ASP A 153 16.78 -5.53 -13.16
N SER A 154 16.55 -6.46 -12.23
CA SER A 154 16.57 -6.19 -10.80
C SER A 154 17.88 -6.63 -10.17
N ARG A 155 18.38 -5.80 -9.25
CA ARG A 155 19.61 -6.04 -8.50
C ARG A 155 19.41 -5.63 -7.06
N PHE A 156 19.73 -6.53 -6.14
CA PHE A 156 19.83 -6.20 -4.72
C PHE A 156 21.04 -5.28 -4.50
N LEU A 157 20.80 -4.10 -3.95
CA LEU A 157 21.82 -3.09 -3.69
C LEU A 157 22.42 -3.20 -2.29
N GLY A 158 21.72 -3.85 -1.37
CA GLY A 158 22.14 -4.03 0.02
C GLY A 158 21.09 -3.56 1.01
N PHE A 159 21.53 -3.34 2.25
CA PHE A 159 20.72 -2.78 3.32
C PHE A 159 20.87 -1.25 3.39
N LEU A 160 19.84 -0.54 3.84
CA LEU A 160 19.92 0.93 3.97
C LEU A 160 20.79 1.38 5.16
N GLU A 161 20.79 0.66 6.28
CA GLU A 161 21.63 1.00 7.44
C GLU A 161 22.45 -0.21 7.89
N ASP A 162 21.90 -1.03 8.77
CA ASP A 162 22.52 -2.28 9.23
C ASP A 162 21.76 -3.48 8.65
N GLY A 163 22.47 -4.58 8.41
CA GLY A 163 21.85 -5.87 8.09
C GLY A 163 20.96 -6.38 9.22
N ALA A 164 21.18 -5.94 10.47
CA ALA A 164 20.36 -6.27 11.63
C ALA A 164 18.91 -5.76 11.51
N ASP A 165 18.73 -4.58 10.91
CA ASP A 165 17.41 -3.94 10.76
C ASP A 165 16.58 -4.55 9.64
N GLY A 166 17.21 -5.32 8.74
CA GLY A 166 16.52 -6.05 7.70
C GLY A 166 15.82 -5.16 6.67
N VAL A 167 16.27 -3.91 6.44
CA VAL A 167 15.69 -3.03 5.41
C VAL A 167 16.49 -3.13 4.12
N GLY A 168 15.98 -3.92 3.17
CA GLY A 168 16.63 -4.14 1.87
C GLY A 168 16.25 -3.09 0.83
N LEU A 169 17.19 -2.82 -0.08
CA LEU A 169 17.01 -1.98 -1.25
C LEU A 169 17.37 -2.74 -2.54
N TRP A 170 16.52 -2.61 -3.56
CA TRP A 170 16.74 -3.11 -4.90
C TRP A 170 16.62 -1.98 -5.92
N SER A 171 17.43 -2.05 -6.98
CA SER A 171 17.09 -1.40 -8.25
C SER A 171 16.28 -2.37 -9.10
N ALA A 172 15.34 -1.85 -9.89
CA ALA A 172 14.60 -2.62 -10.88
C ALA A 172 14.57 -1.83 -12.19
N GLY A 173 15.66 -1.94 -12.95
CA GLY A 173 15.93 -1.10 -14.11
C GLY A 173 16.27 0.37 -13.74
N PRO A 174 16.25 1.27 -14.74
CA PRO A 174 16.70 2.66 -14.56
C PRO A 174 15.70 3.58 -13.83
N HIS A 175 14.42 3.21 -13.78
CA HIS A 175 13.33 4.10 -13.33
C HIS A 175 12.59 3.60 -12.08
N MET A 176 13.05 2.53 -11.45
CA MET A 176 12.36 1.96 -10.29
C MET A 176 13.35 1.48 -9.22
N SER A 177 13.01 1.78 -7.97
CA SER A 177 13.65 1.20 -6.79
C SER A 177 12.60 0.55 -5.92
N CYS A 178 12.98 -0.55 -5.28
CA CYS A 178 12.13 -1.23 -4.31
C CYS A 178 12.83 -1.21 -2.95
N VAL A 179 12.11 -0.81 -1.90
CA VAL A 179 12.54 -0.91 -0.51
C VAL A 179 11.59 -1.85 0.20
N ALA A 180 12.09 -2.69 1.09
CA ALA A 180 11.25 -3.68 1.76
C ALA A 180 11.51 -3.74 3.26
N ASN A 181 10.49 -4.21 4.00
CA ASN A 181 10.54 -4.44 5.44
C ASN A 181 10.83 -3.18 6.26
N VAL A 182 10.33 -2.02 5.84
CA VAL A 182 10.48 -0.80 6.61
C VAL A 182 9.47 -0.81 7.76
N SER A 183 9.98 -0.68 8.98
CA SER A 183 9.24 -0.58 10.23
C SER A 183 9.27 0.85 10.77
N THR A 184 8.50 1.12 11.83
CA THR A 184 8.51 2.42 12.52
C THR A 184 9.91 2.80 13.03
N ALA A 185 10.72 1.82 13.42
CA ALA A 185 12.10 2.00 13.87
C ALA A 185 13.05 2.40 12.72
N THR A 186 12.78 1.98 11.49
CA THR A 186 13.66 2.16 10.33
C THR A 186 13.18 3.22 9.33
N VAL A 187 12.11 3.94 9.69
CA VAL A 187 11.68 5.14 8.95
C VAL A 187 12.82 6.17 8.79
N PRO A 188 13.73 6.43 9.75
CA PRO A 188 14.88 7.32 9.53
C PRO A 188 15.71 6.96 8.28
N SER A 189 15.94 5.67 8.04
CA SER A 189 16.68 5.16 6.88
C SER A 189 15.90 5.42 5.59
N LEU A 190 14.58 5.21 5.61
CA LEU A 190 13.71 5.55 4.49
C LEU A 190 13.72 7.06 4.20
N LEU A 191 13.67 7.92 5.23
CA LEU A 191 13.73 9.36 5.06
C LEU A 191 15.05 9.79 4.41
N LYS A 192 16.17 9.23 4.88
CA LYS A 192 17.48 9.46 4.29
C LYS A 192 17.54 9.01 2.83
N LEU A 193 16.90 7.89 2.47
CA LEU A 193 16.72 7.48 1.07
C LEU A 193 15.95 8.53 0.28
N LEU A 194 14.76 8.94 0.75
CA LEU A 194 13.92 9.93 0.09
C LEU A 194 14.63 11.29 -0.10
N ASP A 195 15.51 11.66 0.82
CA ASP A 195 16.30 12.89 0.76
C ASP A 195 17.51 12.78 -0.19
N GLY A 196 17.79 11.58 -0.71
CA GLY A 196 18.88 11.30 -1.65
C GLY A 196 20.19 10.88 -0.99
N GLY A 197 20.18 10.56 0.31
CA GLY A 197 21.35 10.14 1.08
C GLY A 197 22.00 8.83 0.64
N TYR A 198 21.31 8.05 -0.21
CA TYR A 198 21.83 6.83 -0.86
C TYR A 198 21.89 6.95 -2.39
N GLY A 199 21.88 8.19 -2.90
CA GLY A 199 21.86 8.50 -4.33
C GLY A 199 20.61 9.29 -4.74
N GLY A 200 20.75 10.10 -5.79
CA GLY A 200 19.71 11.05 -6.21
C GLY A 200 18.55 10.46 -7.02
N ARG A 201 18.63 9.19 -7.46
CA ARG A 201 17.65 8.60 -8.41
C ARG A 201 16.21 8.66 -7.89
N VAL A 202 16.00 8.37 -6.60
CA VAL A 202 14.66 8.39 -5.99
C VAL A 202 14.00 9.77 -5.93
N ARG A 203 14.74 10.84 -6.23
CA ARG A 203 14.23 12.21 -6.34
C ARG A 203 13.91 12.63 -7.78
N SER A 204 14.30 11.82 -8.76
CA SER A 204 14.03 12.11 -10.16
C SER A 204 12.52 12.02 -10.43
N PRO A 205 11.91 13.00 -11.13
CA PRO A 205 10.46 13.02 -11.39
C PRO A 205 9.92 11.76 -12.09
N GLY A 206 10.70 11.15 -12.97
CA GLY A 206 10.36 9.90 -13.67
C GLY A 206 10.71 8.62 -12.90
N HIS A 207 11.21 8.73 -11.67
CA HIS A 207 11.60 7.57 -10.87
C HIS A 207 10.48 7.15 -9.93
N CYS A 208 10.31 5.83 -9.79
CA CYS A 208 9.32 5.23 -8.95
C CYS A 208 9.97 4.53 -7.75
N LEU A 209 9.51 4.82 -6.53
CA LEU A 209 9.89 4.10 -5.34
C LEU A 209 8.74 3.20 -4.88
N VAL A 210 9.00 1.90 -4.77
CA VAL A 210 8.03 0.91 -4.28
C VAL A 210 8.43 0.48 -2.87
N ALA A 211 7.52 0.61 -1.92
CA ALA A 211 7.66 0.03 -0.59
C ALA A 211 6.90 -1.30 -0.52
N VAL A 212 7.62 -2.39 -0.25
CA VAL A 212 7.04 -3.73 -0.09
C VAL A 212 6.94 -4.08 1.38
N ASN A 213 5.73 -4.44 1.80
CA ASN A 213 5.37 -4.74 3.19
C ASN A 213 5.83 -3.67 4.18
N PRO A 214 5.52 -2.38 3.94
CA PRO A 214 5.78 -1.36 4.95
C PRO A 214 4.91 -1.62 6.18
N GLN A 215 5.47 -1.39 7.36
CA GLN A 215 4.80 -1.59 8.64
C GLN A 215 4.57 -0.27 9.38
N TRP A 216 4.95 0.86 8.78
CA TRP A 216 4.60 2.16 9.33
C TRP A 216 3.09 2.37 9.17
N THR A 217 2.39 2.62 10.27
CA THR A 217 0.94 2.90 10.24
C THR A 217 0.68 4.38 10.09
N ASP A 218 1.45 5.18 10.80
CA ASP A 218 1.32 6.63 10.87
C ASP A 218 2.65 7.25 11.28
N ALA A 219 2.83 8.53 10.94
CA ALA A 219 4.03 9.27 11.34
C ALA A 219 4.14 9.54 12.85
N GLY A 220 3.03 9.43 13.59
CA GLY A 220 3.00 9.57 15.04
C GLY A 220 3.74 8.43 15.75
N SER A 221 3.75 7.24 15.16
CA SER A 221 4.42 6.02 15.64
C SER A 221 5.92 5.98 15.37
N VAL A 222 6.46 6.96 14.64
CA VAL A 222 7.88 7.00 14.24
C VAL A 222 8.74 7.63 15.33
N GLY A 223 9.74 6.89 15.78
CA GLY A 223 10.72 7.35 16.77
C GLY A 223 10.14 7.56 18.17
N GLN A 224 10.94 8.14 19.05
CA GLN A 224 10.56 8.42 20.43
C GLN A 224 9.68 9.69 20.53
N PRO A 225 8.81 9.81 21.55
CA PRO A 225 7.91 10.95 21.68
C PRO A 225 8.60 12.32 21.60
N TRP A 226 9.82 12.45 22.15
CA TRP A 226 10.61 13.69 22.15
C TRP A 226 11.35 14.01 20.84
N GLN A 227 11.35 13.10 19.85
CA GLN A 227 12.01 13.30 18.55
C GLN A 227 11.10 14.10 17.59
N TRP A 228 10.68 15.30 18.01
CA TRP A 228 9.68 16.12 17.31
C TRP A 228 10.04 16.42 15.86
N ARG A 229 11.32 16.67 15.56
CA ARG A 229 11.82 16.94 14.20
C ARG A 229 11.65 15.72 13.28
N LEU A 230 12.01 14.53 13.77
CA LEU A 230 11.85 13.28 13.05
C LEU A 230 10.37 13.00 12.76
N ARG A 231 9.50 13.11 13.77
CA ARG A 231 8.05 12.89 13.64
C ARG A 231 7.41 13.84 12.62
N ARG A 232 7.80 15.12 12.63
CA ARG A 232 7.35 16.10 11.63
C ARG A 232 7.80 15.74 10.21
N ARG A 233 9.07 15.34 10.05
CA ARG A 233 9.62 14.93 8.74
C ARG A 233 8.94 13.65 8.24
N ALA A 234 8.72 12.67 9.12
CA ALA A 234 7.98 11.45 8.84
C ALA A 234 6.55 11.76 8.43
N ALA A 235 5.87 12.70 9.12
CA ALA A 235 4.53 13.13 8.75
C ALA A 235 4.48 13.67 7.33
N ALA A 236 5.45 14.51 6.95
CA ALA A 236 5.53 15.02 5.57
C ALA A 236 5.87 13.93 4.53
N ALA A 237 6.64 12.91 4.88
CA ALA A 237 7.07 11.86 3.94
C ALA A 237 6.05 10.73 3.76
N LEU A 238 5.38 10.35 4.84
CA LEU A 238 4.53 9.16 4.94
C LEU A 238 3.04 9.47 4.81
N HIS A 239 2.65 10.76 4.77
CA HIS A 239 1.24 11.12 4.65
C HIS A 239 0.60 10.46 3.41
N PRO A 240 -0.63 9.91 3.51
CA PRO A 240 -1.28 9.15 2.44
C PRO A 240 -1.41 9.75 1.03
N PRO A 241 -1.47 11.08 0.75
CA PRO A 241 -1.43 11.54 -0.63
C PRO A 241 -0.03 11.35 -1.26
N ALA A 242 1.01 11.09 -0.46
CA ALA A 242 2.35 10.84 -0.96
C ALA A 242 2.58 9.39 -1.41
N TRP A 243 1.72 8.44 -1.02
CA TRP A 243 1.90 7.01 -1.31
C TRP A 243 0.62 6.38 -1.86
N THR A 244 0.73 5.71 -3.01
CA THR A 244 -0.38 4.99 -3.62
C THR A 244 -0.24 3.49 -3.41
N THR A 245 -1.19 2.86 -2.73
CA THR A 245 -1.23 1.39 -2.64
C THR A 245 -1.63 0.80 -3.99
N LEU A 246 -0.69 0.14 -4.67
CA LEU A 246 -0.97 -0.59 -5.91
C LEU A 246 -1.60 -1.95 -5.63
N TYR A 247 -1.11 -2.61 -4.59
CA TYR A 247 -1.53 -3.97 -4.28
C TYR A 247 -1.59 -4.16 -2.77
N CYS A 248 -2.64 -4.82 -2.31
CA CYS A 248 -2.76 -5.28 -0.94
C CYS A 248 -3.45 -6.63 -0.94
N CYS A 249 -2.89 -7.60 -0.24
CA CYS A 249 -3.60 -8.80 0.16
C CYS A 249 -3.15 -9.17 1.57
N ARG A 250 -4.04 -8.96 2.54
CA ARG A 250 -3.77 -9.24 3.94
C ARG A 250 -5.00 -9.85 4.61
N VAL A 251 -4.76 -10.81 5.49
CA VAL A 251 -5.80 -11.28 6.40
C VAL A 251 -5.94 -10.25 7.52
N VAL A 252 -7.16 -9.80 7.73
CA VAL A 252 -7.55 -8.88 8.81
C VAL A 252 -8.38 -9.64 9.84
N ARG A 253 -8.18 -9.29 11.10
CA ARG A 253 -8.89 -9.91 12.22
C ARG A 253 -9.47 -8.83 13.13
N GLY A 254 -10.73 -8.98 13.50
CA GLY A 254 -11.37 -8.20 14.54
C GLY A 254 -11.07 -8.72 15.94
N SER A 255 -11.20 -7.85 16.93
CA SER A 255 -11.26 -8.27 18.33
C SER A 255 -12.65 -8.87 18.61
N GLY A 256 -12.70 -10.05 19.21
CA GLY A 256 -13.96 -10.61 19.65
C GLY A 256 -14.40 -9.97 20.97
N ARG A 257 -15.67 -9.57 21.07
CA ARG A 257 -16.25 -9.10 22.33
C ARG A 257 -16.37 -10.30 23.29
N GLY A 258 -15.89 -10.16 24.53
CA GLY A 258 -16.11 -11.13 25.61
C GLY A 258 -15.21 -12.37 25.60
N GLY A 259 -13.95 -12.26 25.14
CA GLY A 259 -12.99 -13.37 25.17
C GLY A 259 -13.13 -14.42 24.06
N GLY A 260 -14.16 -14.31 23.21
CA GLY A 260 -14.28 -15.12 21.99
C GLY A 260 -13.30 -14.66 20.89
N ARG A 261 -12.93 -15.54 19.96
CA ARG A 261 -12.12 -15.17 18.79
C ARG A 261 -12.93 -14.25 17.86
N GLY A 262 -12.35 -13.15 17.40
CA GLY A 262 -13.04 -12.19 16.53
C GLY A 262 -13.13 -12.65 15.07
N SER A 263 -13.91 -11.90 14.28
CA SER A 263 -14.16 -12.17 12.85
C SER A 263 -12.89 -12.00 12.02
N CYS A 264 -12.74 -12.82 10.97
CA CYS A 264 -11.60 -12.80 10.06
C CYS A 264 -12.06 -12.48 8.64
N GLY A 265 -11.16 -11.94 7.82
CA GLY A 265 -11.39 -11.72 6.41
C GLY A 265 -10.12 -11.36 5.66
N VAL A 266 -10.20 -11.25 4.35
CA VAL A 266 -9.10 -10.80 3.48
C VAL A 266 -9.46 -9.42 2.95
N LEU A 267 -8.62 -8.43 3.27
CA LEU A 267 -8.63 -7.13 2.61
C LEU A 267 -7.75 -7.23 1.37
N HIS A 268 -8.32 -6.90 0.21
CA HIS A 268 -7.69 -7.05 -1.08
C HIS A 268 -7.79 -5.77 -1.91
N ARG A 269 -6.71 -5.46 -2.62
CA ARG A 269 -6.66 -4.46 -3.69
C ARG A 269 -5.67 -4.94 -4.74
N ALA A 270 -6.05 -4.79 -6.00
CA ALA A 270 -5.15 -4.94 -7.14
C ALA A 270 -5.42 -3.80 -8.11
N TRP A 271 -4.50 -2.84 -8.23
CA TRP A 271 -4.64 -1.71 -9.16
C TRP A 271 -4.86 -2.23 -10.58
N PRO A 272 -5.78 -1.63 -11.37
CA PRO A 272 -6.54 -0.39 -11.11
C PRO A 272 -7.85 -0.59 -10.33
N HIS A 273 -8.12 -1.77 -9.79
CA HIS A 273 -9.38 -2.07 -9.13
C HIS A 273 -9.48 -1.48 -7.71
N ARG A 274 -10.72 -1.33 -7.27
CA ARG A 274 -11.12 -0.85 -5.94
C ARG A 274 -10.66 -1.79 -4.82
N TRP A 275 -10.65 -1.28 -3.60
CA TRP A 275 -10.52 -2.09 -2.39
C TRP A 275 -11.73 -3.00 -2.25
N ALA A 276 -11.50 -4.23 -1.79
CA ALA A 276 -12.53 -5.22 -1.53
C ALA A 276 -12.24 -5.97 -0.22
N LEU A 277 -13.30 -6.30 0.52
CA LEU A 277 -13.23 -7.10 1.75
C LEU A 277 -14.04 -8.38 1.60
N TYR A 278 -13.39 -9.50 1.88
CA TYR A 278 -14.00 -10.82 1.82
C TYR A 278 -13.96 -11.44 3.23
N PRO A 279 -15.10 -11.75 3.84
CA PRO A 279 -15.11 -12.40 5.14
C PRO A 279 -14.57 -13.83 4.98
N ALA A 280 -13.90 -14.34 6.01
CA ALA A 280 -13.30 -15.66 5.99
C ALA A 280 -13.89 -16.51 7.11
N ALA A 281 -14.20 -17.77 6.79
CA ALA A 281 -14.55 -18.74 7.81
C ALA A 281 -13.32 -19.07 8.65
N THR A 282 -12.17 -19.32 8.04
CA THR A 282 -10.91 -19.63 8.73
C THR A 282 -10.05 -18.36 8.90
N PRO A 283 -9.01 -18.36 9.76
CA PRO A 283 -7.99 -17.31 9.82
C PRO A 283 -7.03 -17.34 8.61
N ASP A 284 -7.54 -17.75 7.45
CA ASP A 284 -6.83 -17.89 6.19
C ASP A 284 -7.80 -17.82 5.00
N ALA A 285 -7.26 -17.81 3.79
CA ALA A 285 -8.01 -17.60 2.56
C ALA A 285 -8.63 -18.86 1.96
N ARG A 286 -8.67 -20.01 2.66
CA ARG A 286 -9.28 -21.26 2.13
C ARG A 286 -10.77 -21.07 1.87
N CYS A 287 -11.44 -20.40 2.81
CA CYS A 287 -12.88 -20.41 2.93
C CYS A 287 -13.44 -18.97 3.00
N LEU A 288 -13.29 -18.25 1.89
CA LEU A 288 -13.81 -16.89 1.75
C LEU A 288 -15.31 -16.89 1.42
N GLY A 289 -16.03 -15.91 1.94
CA GLY A 289 -17.39 -15.54 1.54
C GLY A 289 -17.38 -14.51 0.41
N ASP A 290 -18.56 -13.99 0.10
CA ASP A 290 -18.74 -12.95 -0.91
C ASP A 290 -18.19 -11.59 -0.46
N CYS A 291 -17.97 -10.69 -1.41
CA CYS A 291 -17.47 -9.35 -1.11
C CYS A 291 -18.50 -8.56 -0.28
N VAL A 292 -18.12 -8.16 0.94
CA VAL A 292 -19.00 -7.42 1.88
C VAL A 292 -18.71 -5.93 1.95
N LEU A 293 -17.60 -5.48 1.35
CA LEU A 293 -17.24 -4.07 1.25
C LEU A 293 -16.42 -3.86 -0.02
N ALA A 294 -16.79 -2.85 -0.82
CA ALA A 294 -16.02 -2.44 -1.97
C ALA A 294 -15.94 -0.91 -2.04
N THR A 295 -14.74 -0.34 -2.02
CA THR A 295 -14.52 1.11 -1.95
C THR A 295 -13.37 1.56 -2.86
N PRO A 296 -13.46 2.74 -3.51
CA PRO A 296 -12.36 3.24 -4.34
C PRO A 296 -11.09 3.53 -3.51
N GLU A 297 -11.28 3.95 -2.26
CA GLU A 297 -10.22 4.30 -1.30
C GLU A 297 -10.05 3.23 -0.22
N LEU A 298 -8.92 3.30 0.51
CA LEU A 298 -8.62 2.39 1.61
C LEU A 298 -9.71 2.54 2.69
N PRO A 299 -10.48 1.47 3.00
CA PRO A 299 -11.53 1.59 3.99
C PRO A 299 -10.93 1.81 5.39
N ALA A 300 -11.59 2.67 6.18
CA ALA A 300 -11.23 2.88 7.57
C ALA A 300 -11.30 1.56 8.36
N GLN A 301 -10.36 1.34 9.28
CA GLN A 301 -10.28 0.09 10.05
C GLN A 301 -11.58 -0.25 10.78
N GLN A 302 -12.24 0.76 11.37
CA GLN A 302 -13.51 0.55 12.06
C GLN A 302 -14.61 0.04 11.11
N LEU A 303 -14.66 0.53 9.87
CA LEU A 303 -15.62 0.07 8.88
C LEU A 303 -15.34 -1.39 8.47
N VAL A 304 -14.07 -1.74 8.26
CA VAL A 304 -13.64 -3.13 8.00
C VAL A 304 -14.14 -4.05 9.12
N LEU A 305 -13.88 -3.69 10.38
CA LEU A 305 -14.28 -4.50 11.53
C LEU A 305 -15.79 -4.66 11.66
N THR A 306 -16.55 -3.58 11.43
CA THR A 306 -18.02 -3.63 11.43
C THR A 306 -18.54 -4.63 10.40
N ARG A 307 -18.05 -4.56 9.15
CA ARG A 307 -18.49 -5.47 8.08
C ARG A 307 -18.12 -6.93 8.33
N LEU A 308 -16.94 -7.20 8.89
CA LEU A 308 -16.57 -8.58 9.27
C LEU A 308 -17.45 -9.12 10.40
N ASN A 309 -17.86 -8.27 11.34
CA ASN A 309 -18.77 -8.68 12.42
C ASN A 309 -20.19 -8.95 11.92
N GLU A 310 -20.68 -8.16 10.96
CA GLU A 310 -21.97 -8.40 10.29
C GLU A 310 -21.99 -9.74 9.55
N ALA A 311 -20.90 -10.09 8.85
CA ALA A 311 -20.78 -11.35 8.10
C ALA A 311 -20.47 -12.58 8.99
N ARG A 312 -20.14 -12.37 10.27
CA ARG A 312 -19.67 -13.43 11.18
C ARG A 312 -20.67 -14.59 11.34
N PRO A 313 -21.99 -14.38 11.50
CA PRO A 313 -22.93 -15.49 11.66
C PRO A 313 -22.96 -16.42 10.45
N GLU A 314 -22.93 -15.85 9.24
CA GLU A 314 -22.89 -16.61 7.99
C GLU A 314 -21.60 -17.41 7.86
N MET A 315 -20.45 -16.78 8.15
CA MET A 315 -19.17 -17.49 8.08
C MET A 315 -19.05 -18.60 9.12
N ARG A 316 -19.66 -18.45 10.29
CA ARG A 316 -19.75 -19.52 11.30
C ARG A 316 -20.61 -20.68 10.81
N LYS A 317 -21.75 -20.38 10.17
CA LYS A 317 -22.59 -21.42 9.56
C LYS A 317 -21.81 -22.18 8.48
N LYS A 318 -21.12 -21.45 7.60
CA LYS A 318 -20.27 -22.02 6.55
C LYS A 318 -19.15 -22.89 7.12
N ALA A 319 -18.49 -22.44 8.18
CA ALA A 319 -17.47 -23.21 8.88
C ALA A 319 -17.99 -24.55 9.41
N LYS A 320 -19.16 -24.51 10.06
CA LYS A 320 -19.85 -25.69 10.56
C LYS A 320 -20.21 -26.68 9.45
N GLU A 321 -20.76 -26.18 8.34
CA GLU A 321 -21.10 -26.98 7.16
C GLU A 321 -19.87 -27.67 6.55
N MET A 322 -18.70 -27.01 6.60
CA MET A 322 -17.43 -27.56 6.12
C MET A 322 -16.73 -28.47 7.14
N GLY A 323 -17.31 -28.71 8.32
CA GLY A 323 -16.68 -29.48 9.38
C GLY A 323 -15.42 -28.82 9.96
N LEU A 324 -15.28 -27.50 9.78
CA LEU A 324 -14.17 -26.70 10.30
C LEU A 324 -14.43 -26.19 11.72
N ASP A 325 -15.55 -26.58 12.34
CA ASP A 325 -15.88 -26.41 13.77
C ASP A 325 -14.94 -27.26 14.65
N GLU A 326 -13.63 -27.16 14.44
CA GLU A 326 -12.66 -27.66 15.40
C GLU A 326 -12.65 -26.75 16.64
N PRO A 327 -12.60 -27.33 17.86
CA PRO A 327 -12.43 -26.54 19.07
C PRO A 327 -11.08 -25.84 19.01
N GLY A 328 -11.10 -24.54 18.71
CA GLY A 328 -9.88 -23.74 18.56
C GLY A 328 -9.78 -22.94 17.27
N TRP A 329 -10.80 -22.88 16.41
CA TRP A 329 -10.79 -22.01 15.23
C TRP A 329 -11.81 -20.85 15.30
N PHE A 330 -12.84 -20.91 16.16
CA PHE A 330 -13.98 -19.97 16.22
C PHE A 330 -14.34 -19.41 17.60
#